data_AF-A0A420P7P9-F1
#
_entry.id   AF-A0A420P7P9-F1
#
_cell.length_a   1.000
_cell.length_b   1.000
_cell.length_c   1.000
_cell.angle_alpha   90.00
_cell.angle_beta   90.00
_cell.angle_gamma   90.00
#
_symmetry.space_group_name_H-M   'P 1'
#
loop_
_entity.id
_entity.type
_entity.pdbx_description
1 polymer ?
#
loop_
_entity_poly.entity_id
_entity_poly.type
_entity_poly.pdbx_seq_one_letter_code
_entity_poly.pdbx_strand_id
1 'polypeptide(L)'
;MLGFNRIVQLHTVLFCLLTLCLAKDDENYDNSTNYRPRNVTGLGDFYQWVGSYYNATAEVELRPIFGDVWNETIFGPNYTDNLCSKLKNSTQTVKYDAILSILEKGKWNAGSNSVIFWLTLIPKSSAGFNVSSLGADFTYSSQSGGLQFPLYSVHPSPDGYWRPHKGKGPDIFNFTTSQTKSGAYNLSAVLERNLPESYSSSLNLTMPVCNTTELSGDYRVSVQEFRSWEAEDWDDFRWPDISVMFDDKTANLTMDAVFSAIPYVQPNVSNWQGPTTSDPGAHGFIQIRVSGVIDAYHSDSLSLEDKTPVWLRTVGFGNDSSNIGYGSGAVKLSSEFTVVMMAIIMSFTLFL
;
A
#
# COMPACT_ATOMS: atom_id res chain seq x y z
N MET A 1 26.35 46.76 34.69
CA MET A 1 25.47 46.68 33.49
C MET A 1 26.11 45.97 32.30
N LEU A 2 27.44 46.00 32.09
CA LEU A 2 28.10 45.31 30.96
C LEU A 2 28.02 43.76 30.96
N GLY A 3 27.84 43.11 32.12
CA GLY A 3 27.76 41.64 32.21
C GLY A 3 26.43 41.04 31.76
N PHE A 4 25.33 41.81 31.83
CA PHE A 4 23.99 41.32 31.52
C PHE A 4 23.78 41.18 30.00
N ASN A 5 24.26 42.13 29.20
CA ASN A 5 24.18 42.08 27.74
C ASN A 5 24.97 40.91 27.13
N ARG A 6 26.11 40.53 27.73
CA ARG A 6 26.87 39.37 27.26
C ARG A 6 26.17 38.04 27.54
N ILE A 7 25.48 37.93 28.68
CA ILE A 7 24.71 36.72 29.01
C ILE A 7 23.52 36.58 28.07
N VAL A 8 22.78 37.67 27.81
CA VAL A 8 21.67 37.68 26.85
C VAL A 8 22.16 37.30 25.45
N GLN A 9 23.24 37.92 24.95
CA GLN A 9 23.83 37.55 23.66
C GLN A 9 24.28 36.08 23.59
N LEU A 10 24.88 35.55 24.66
CA LEU A 10 25.29 34.15 24.71
C LEU A 10 24.08 33.21 24.66
N HIS A 11 22.99 33.55 25.36
CA HIS A 11 21.76 32.77 25.34
C HIS A 11 21.06 32.85 23.99
N THR A 12 21.06 34.00 23.31
CA THR A 12 20.52 34.14 21.95
C THR A 12 21.34 33.33 20.95
N VAL A 13 22.68 33.35 21.04
CA VAL A 13 23.57 32.53 20.20
C VAL A 13 23.38 31.04 20.50
N LEU A 14 23.22 30.66 21.77
CA LEU A 14 22.97 29.27 22.16
C LEU A 14 21.59 28.78 21.71
N PHE A 15 20.57 29.65 21.74
CA PHE A 15 19.23 29.35 21.22
C PHE A 15 19.27 29.20 19.68
N CYS A 16 20.04 30.04 18.98
CA CYS A 16 20.30 29.90 17.54
C CYS A 16 21.14 28.65 17.20
N LEU A 17 21.99 28.18 18.11
CA LEU A 17 22.76 26.93 17.96
C LEU A 17 21.93 25.69 18.28
N LEU A 18 20.94 25.79 19.18
CA LEU A 18 19.99 24.73 19.49
C LEU A 18 18.94 24.55 18.37
N THR A 19 18.60 25.62 17.64
CA THR A 19 17.83 25.52 16.39
C THR A 19 18.64 24.99 15.21
N LEU A 20 19.94 24.70 15.37
CA LEU A 20 20.82 24.12 14.33
C LEU A 20 20.96 22.59 14.43
N CYS A 21 20.22 21.91 15.31
CA CYS A 21 19.94 20.47 15.17
C CYS A 21 18.94 20.20 14.02
N LEU A 22 19.09 20.91 12.90
CA LEU A 22 18.31 20.73 11.68
C LEU A 22 18.80 19.46 11.01
N ALA A 23 17.86 18.64 10.54
CA ALA A 23 18.18 17.53 9.66
C ALA A 23 19.02 18.07 8.48
N LYS A 24 20.02 17.30 8.05
CA LYS A 24 20.85 17.68 6.91
C LYS A 24 19.97 17.81 5.67
N ASP A 25 19.81 19.01 5.13
CA ASP A 25 18.99 19.33 3.95
C ASP A 25 19.10 18.27 2.82
N ASP A 26 17.97 17.95 2.18
CA ASP A 26 17.97 17.13 0.96
C ASP A 26 18.21 18.02 -0.26
N GLU A 27 19.49 18.17 -0.63
CA GLU A 27 19.91 18.94 -1.81
C GLU A 27 19.30 18.43 -3.13
N ASN A 28 18.79 17.19 -3.16
CA ASN A 28 18.21 16.56 -4.34
C ASN A 28 16.67 16.53 -4.30
N TYR A 29 16.04 17.25 -3.38
CA TYR A 29 14.58 17.30 -3.30
C TYR A 29 13.97 18.03 -4.50
N ASP A 30 13.16 17.32 -5.29
CA ASP A 30 12.37 17.89 -6.40
C ASP A 30 10.91 18.06 -5.98
N ASN A 31 10.53 19.32 -5.67
CA ASN A 31 9.17 19.68 -5.28
C ASN A 31 8.13 19.50 -6.41
N SER A 32 8.57 19.22 -7.63
CA SER A 32 7.70 19.02 -8.78
C SER A 32 7.26 17.56 -8.93
N THR A 33 7.78 16.67 -8.08
CA THR A 33 7.39 15.26 -7.95
C THR A 33 6.47 15.06 -6.74
N ASN A 34 5.85 13.88 -6.64
CA ASN A 34 5.08 13.45 -5.47
C ASN A 34 5.95 12.70 -4.44
N TYR A 35 7.28 12.84 -4.49
CA TYR A 35 8.16 12.23 -3.51
C TYR A 35 8.36 13.15 -2.31
N ARG A 36 8.61 12.54 -1.16
CA ARG A 36 9.05 13.20 0.07
C ARG A 36 10.57 13.38 0.08
N PRO A 37 11.08 14.33 0.89
CA PRO A 37 12.51 14.45 1.18
C PRO A 37 13.07 13.15 1.76
N ARG A 38 14.32 12.81 1.40
CA ARG A 38 14.97 11.54 1.79
C ARG A 38 15.68 11.57 3.14
N ASN A 39 15.89 12.76 3.67
CA ASN A 39 16.64 13.04 4.89
C ASN A 39 15.77 13.03 6.17
N VAL A 40 14.53 12.52 6.09
CA VAL A 40 13.66 12.37 7.25
C VAL A 40 14.08 11.12 8.03
N THR A 41 14.81 11.31 9.12
CA THR A 41 15.29 10.22 9.98
C THR A 41 14.12 9.34 10.46
N GLY A 42 14.20 8.03 10.24
CA GLY A 42 13.20 7.06 10.67
C GLY A 42 12.03 6.88 9.69
N LEU A 43 11.96 7.68 8.61
CA LEU A 43 11.01 7.47 7.52
C LEU A 43 11.61 6.43 6.55
N GLY A 44 11.05 5.22 6.56
CA GLY A 44 11.42 4.16 5.61
C GLY A 44 10.98 4.47 4.19
N ASP A 45 11.59 3.79 3.21
CA ASP A 45 11.31 4.03 1.79
C ASP A 45 9.87 3.65 1.39
N PHE A 46 9.18 2.84 2.20
CA PHE A 46 7.75 2.55 2.00
C PHE A 46 6.89 3.83 2.03
N TYR A 47 7.27 4.80 2.87
CA TYR A 47 6.56 6.05 3.05
C TYR A 47 7.13 7.19 2.20
N GLN A 48 7.81 6.89 1.08
CA GLN A 48 8.49 7.91 0.30
C GLN A 48 7.58 8.80 -0.55
N TRP A 49 6.31 8.43 -0.76
CA TRP A 49 5.37 9.22 -1.56
C TRP A 49 4.48 10.08 -0.69
N VAL A 50 4.13 11.26 -1.20
CA VAL A 50 3.13 12.14 -0.64
C VAL A 50 1.77 11.45 -0.68
N GLY A 51 1.05 11.44 0.43
CA GLY A 51 -0.24 10.76 0.51
C GLY A 51 -0.69 10.41 1.92
N SER A 52 -1.81 9.70 1.98
CA SER A 52 -2.40 9.16 3.20
C SER A 52 -2.15 7.65 3.29
N TYR A 53 -1.65 7.23 4.45
CA TYR A 53 -1.39 5.85 4.80
C TYR A 53 -2.30 5.48 5.97
N TYR A 54 -3.12 4.46 5.81
CA TYR A 54 -4.06 4.02 6.83
C TYR A 54 -3.59 2.71 7.42
N ASN A 55 -3.34 2.69 8.73
CA ASN A 55 -3.14 1.46 9.49
C ASN A 55 -4.46 0.71 9.53
N ALA A 56 -4.49 -0.46 8.89
CA ALA A 56 -5.71 -1.16 8.57
C ALA A 56 -5.69 -2.63 8.98
N THR A 57 -6.88 -3.21 9.09
CA THR A 57 -7.08 -4.65 9.16
C THR A 57 -7.82 -5.09 7.91
N ALA A 58 -7.28 -6.09 7.22
CA ALA A 58 -7.92 -6.74 6.09
C ALA A 58 -8.49 -8.10 6.49
N GLU A 59 -9.78 -8.31 6.25
CA GLU A 59 -10.45 -9.60 6.39
C GLU A 59 -10.66 -10.18 4.98
N VAL A 60 -10.06 -11.34 4.72
CA VAL A 60 -10.19 -12.09 3.48
C VAL A 60 -11.06 -13.30 3.75
N GLU A 61 -12.22 -13.35 3.09
CA GLU A 61 -13.15 -14.46 3.13
C GLU A 61 -13.11 -15.22 1.81
N LEU A 62 -12.94 -16.55 1.88
CA LEU A 62 -13.02 -17.46 0.75
C LEU A 62 -14.19 -18.41 0.91
N ARG A 63 -14.98 -18.55 -0.15
CA ARG A 63 -16.11 -19.49 -0.24
C ARG A 63 -15.89 -20.40 -1.45
N PRO A 64 -15.24 -21.57 -1.25
CA PRO A 64 -15.05 -22.55 -2.31
C PRO A 64 -16.39 -23.07 -2.83
N ILE A 65 -16.51 -23.13 -4.16
CA ILE A 65 -17.70 -23.61 -4.87
C ILE A 65 -17.39 -24.92 -5.61
N PHE A 66 -16.23 -25.01 -6.26
CA PHE A 66 -15.84 -26.18 -7.04
C PHE A 66 -14.33 -26.41 -7.06
N GLY A 67 -13.90 -27.56 -7.56
CA GLY A 67 -12.49 -27.91 -7.69
C GLY A 67 -12.14 -28.39 -9.09
N ASP A 68 -10.85 -28.47 -9.38
CA ASP A 68 -10.36 -28.84 -10.71
C ASP A 68 -10.68 -30.29 -11.09
N VAL A 69 -10.87 -30.50 -12.40
CA VAL A 69 -11.17 -31.80 -13.00
C VAL A 69 -10.02 -32.22 -13.91
N TRP A 70 -9.27 -33.26 -13.55
CA TRP A 70 -8.11 -33.71 -14.34
C TRP A 70 -8.44 -34.67 -15.49
N ASN A 71 -9.71 -35.11 -15.61
CA ASN A 71 -10.13 -35.97 -16.72
C ASN A 71 -11.02 -35.17 -17.68
N GLU A 72 -10.56 -35.06 -18.93
CA GLU A 72 -11.02 -34.25 -20.07
C GLU A 72 -12.52 -34.33 -20.45
N THR A 73 -13.36 -34.99 -19.66
CA THR A 73 -14.75 -35.34 -20.03
C THR A 73 -15.82 -34.98 -19.00
N ILE A 74 -15.51 -34.21 -17.94
CA ILE A 74 -16.51 -33.89 -16.89
C ILE A 74 -16.52 -32.40 -16.57
N PHE A 75 -16.87 -31.57 -17.56
CA PHE A 75 -17.71 -30.40 -17.30
C PHE A 75 -19.17 -30.79 -17.59
N GLY A 76 -19.62 -31.85 -16.91
CA GLY A 76 -21.04 -32.10 -16.75
C GLY A 76 -21.61 -31.15 -15.69
N PRO A 77 -22.94 -31.06 -15.54
CA PRO A 77 -23.63 -30.12 -14.64
C PRO A 77 -23.30 -30.24 -13.13
N ASN A 78 -22.33 -31.06 -12.72
CA ASN A 78 -21.98 -31.41 -11.34
C ASN A 78 -20.51 -31.06 -10.99
N TYR A 79 -20.01 -29.90 -11.43
CA TYR A 79 -18.66 -29.41 -11.10
C TYR A 79 -18.38 -29.27 -9.58
N THR A 80 -19.43 -29.17 -8.76
CA THR A 80 -19.34 -29.18 -7.28
C THR A 80 -18.82 -30.51 -6.69
N ASP A 81 -18.88 -31.61 -7.44
CA ASP A 81 -18.52 -32.92 -6.90
C ASP A 81 -17.01 -33.10 -6.68
N ASN A 82 -16.19 -32.41 -7.47
CA ASN A 82 -14.73 -32.50 -7.46
C ASN A 82 -14.04 -31.66 -6.37
N LEU A 83 -14.80 -30.77 -5.70
CA LEU A 83 -14.27 -30.03 -4.56
C LEU A 83 -13.97 -30.98 -3.40
N CYS A 84 -12.83 -30.78 -2.74
CA CYS A 84 -12.49 -31.51 -1.52
C CYS A 84 -13.68 -31.47 -0.53
N SER A 85 -14.09 -32.63 -0.01
CA SER A 85 -15.25 -32.76 0.88
C SER A 85 -15.15 -31.89 2.14
N LYS A 86 -13.94 -31.60 2.62
CA LYS A 86 -13.70 -30.69 3.75
C LYS A 86 -13.90 -29.21 3.40
N LEU A 87 -13.87 -28.84 2.13
CA LEU A 87 -14.10 -27.49 1.64
C LEU A 87 -15.55 -27.24 1.23
N LYS A 88 -16.32 -28.31 0.93
CA LYS A 88 -17.74 -28.20 0.58
C LYS A 88 -18.53 -27.52 1.69
N ASN A 89 -19.32 -26.51 1.33
CA ASN A 89 -20.13 -25.70 2.25
C ASN A 89 -19.33 -25.08 3.41
N SER A 90 -18.03 -24.82 3.19
CA SER A 90 -17.17 -24.15 4.16
C SER A 90 -16.87 -22.71 3.76
N THR A 91 -16.62 -21.86 4.74
CA THR A 91 -16.11 -20.51 4.56
C THR A 91 -14.78 -20.42 5.30
N GLN A 92 -13.74 -19.93 4.63
CA GLN A 92 -12.43 -19.71 5.22
C GLN A 92 -12.22 -18.22 5.39
N THR A 93 -11.96 -17.76 6.61
CA THR A 93 -11.78 -16.33 6.90
C THR A 93 -10.42 -16.11 7.56
N VAL A 94 -9.61 -15.22 6.99
CA VAL A 94 -8.30 -14.86 7.51
C VAL A 94 -8.16 -13.36 7.63
N LYS A 95 -7.64 -12.92 8.77
CA LYS A 95 -7.34 -11.51 9.04
C LYS A 95 -5.86 -11.22 8.87
N TYR A 96 -5.54 -10.08 8.28
CA TYR A 96 -4.19 -9.53 8.12
C TYR A 96 -4.13 -8.14 8.71
N ASP A 97 -3.00 -7.80 9.32
CA ASP A 97 -2.61 -6.40 9.44
C ASP A 97 -2.29 -5.89 8.03
N ALA A 98 -2.70 -4.68 7.72
CA ALA A 98 -2.60 -4.12 6.38
C ALA A 98 -2.29 -2.62 6.43
N ILE A 99 -1.74 -2.12 5.34
CA ILE A 99 -1.68 -0.68 5.09
C ILE A 99 -2.42 -0.42 3.78
N LEU A 100 -3.39 0.48 3.86
CA LEU A 100 -4.04 1.05 2.69
C LEU A 100 -3.35 2.37 2.37
N SER A 101 -2.74 2.47 1.20
CA SER A 101 -2.02 3.66 0.75
C SER A 101 -2.81 4.35 -0.35
N ILE A 102 -3.15 5.61 -0.14
CA ILE A 102 -3.79 6.47 -1.12
C ILE A 102 -2.88 7.68 -1.33
N LEU A 103 -2.21 7.70 -2.48
CA LEU A 103 -1.07 8.58 -2.73
C LEU A 103 -1.39 9.62 -3.80
N GLU A 104 -0.72 10.76 -3.69
CA GLU A 104 -0.74 11.80 -4.70
C GLU A 104 -0.23 11.23 -6.03
N LYS A 105 -0.87 11.61 -7.13
CA LYS A 105 -0.39 11.27 -8.47
C LYS A 105 0.90 12.03 -8.79
N GLY A 106 1.94 11.32 -9.18
CA GLY A 106 3.21 11.90 -9.61
C GLY A 106 3.33 12.07 -11.12
N LYS A 107 4.31 12.87 -11.56
CA LYS A 107 4.68 12.99 -12.98
C LYS A 107 5.22 11.68 -13.59
N TRP A 108 5.64 10.74 -12.74
CA TRP A 108 6.07 9.41 -13.16
C TRP A 108 4.89 8.52 -13.53
N ASN A 109 3.68 8.81 -13.05
CA ASN A 109 2.47 8.10 -13.43
C ASN A 109 1.98 8.62 -14.79
N ALA A 110 1.93 7.73 -15.78
CA ALA A 110 1.34 7.99 -17.09
C ALA A 110 -0.19 7.83 -17.10
N GLY A 111 -0.73 7.18 -16.06
CA GLY A 111 -2.15 6.90 -15.90
C GLY A 111 -3.05 8.14 -15.83
N SER A 112 -4.36 7.95 -16.02
CA SER A 112 -5.41 8.97 -15.92
C SER A 112 -6.07 9.05 -14.54
N ASN A 113 -5.93 8.05 -13.68
CA ASN A 113 -6.49 8.03 -12.33
C ASN A 113 -6.08 9.28 -11.53
N SER A 114 -6.97 9.69 -10.62
CA SER A 114 -6.75 10.90 -9.80
C SER A 114 -5.74 10.68 -8.66
N VAL A 115 -5.56 9.44 -8.23
CA VAL A 115 -4.67 9.03 -7.13
C VAL A 115 -3.97 7.74 -7.50
N ILE A 116 -2.95 7.37 -6.71
CA ILE A 116 -2.39 6.02 -6.71
C ILE A 116 -2.99 5.28 -5.52
N PHE A 117 -3.35 4.02 -5.71
CA PHE A 117 -3.98 3.19 -4.70
C PHE A 117 -3.19 1.89 -4.55
N TRP A 118 -2.77 1.55 -3.32
CA TRP A 118 -2.14 0.26 -2.98
C TRP A 118 -2.74 -0.33 -1.70
N LEU A 119 -3.14 -1.60 -1.74
CA LEU A 119 -3.42 -2.41 -0.57
C LEU A 119 -2.21 -3.31 -0.30
N THR A 120 -1.58 -3.15 0.86
CA THR A 120 -0.43 -3.94 1.29
C THR A 120 -0.81 -4.80 2.49
N LEU A 121 -0.70 -6.12 2.38
CA LEU A 121 -0.89 -7.03 3.51
C LEU A 121 0.45 -7.33 4.18
N ILE A 122 0.46 -7.19 5.50
CA ILE A 122 1.62 -7.42 6.32
C ILE A 122 1.69 -8.92 6.68
N PRO A 123 2.85 -9.56 6.50
CA PRO A 123 3.03 -10.96 6.88
C PRO A 123 2.90 -11.12 8.39
N LYS A 124 2.24 -12.21 8.80
CA LYS A 124 2.16 -12.59 10.21
C LYS A 124 3.53 -13.10 10.67
N SER A 125 4.35 -12.22 11.25
CA SER A 125 5.61 -12.60 11.88
C SER A 125 5.45 -12.59 13.40
N SER A 126 6.10 -13.54 14.09
CA SER A 126 6.11 -13.59 15.56
C SER A 126 6.90 -12.45 16.21
N ALA A 127 7.75 -11.76 15.45
CA ALA A 127 8.59 -10.66 15.92
C ALA A 127 7.98 -9.27 15.63
N GLY A 128 6.80 -9.20 15.00
CA GLY A 128 6.28 -7.98 14.40
C GLY A 128 6.98 -7.64 13.08
N PHE A 129 6.31 -6.88 12.22
CA PHE A 129 6.86 -6.42 10.95
C PHE A 129 6.91 -4.90 10.93
N ASN A 130 8.10 -4.32 10.79
CA ASN A 130 8.27 -2.87 10.79
C ASN A 130 8.46 -2.34 9.36
N VAL A 131 7.40 -1.77 8.81
CA VAL A 131 7.37 -1.20 7.46
C VAL A 131 8.32 0.00 7.32
N SER A 132 8.56 0.77 8.39
CA SER A 132 9.50 1.89 8.38
C SER A 132 10.96 1.48 8.31
N SER A 133 11.28 0.18 8.47
CA SER A 133 12.63 -0.35 8.27
C SER A 133 12.93 -0.79 6.84
N LEU A 134 11.94 -0.75 5.95
CA LEU A 134 12.11 -1.15 4.57
C LEU A 134 12.94 -0.11 3.81
N GLY A 135 13.96 -0.60 3.11
CA GLY A 135 14.67 0.16 2.08
C GLY A 135 14.01 0.00 0.71
N ALA A 136 14.49 0.74 -0.27
CA ALA A 136 13.96 0.80 -1.64
C ALA A 136 13.76 -0.56 -2.32
N ASP A 137 14.43 -1.61 -1.83
CA ASP A 137 14.31 -2.96 -2.33
C ASP A 137 12.90 -3.54 -2.25
N PHE A 138 12.05 -3.07 -1.32
CA PHE A 138 10.65 -3.52 -1.24
C PHE A 138 9.87 -3.22 -2.54
N THR A 139 10.31 -2.23 -3.33
CA THR A 139 9.67 -1.86 -4.60
C THR A 139 10.01 -2.80 -5.74
N TYR A 140 11.11 -3.56 -5.65
CA TYR A 140 11.60 -4.42 -6.74
C TYR A 140 11.14 -5.86 -6.52
N SER A 141 10.60 -6.48 -7.56
CA SER A 141 9.92 -7.78 -7.49
C SER A 141 10.84 -8.94 -7.07
N SER A 142 10.89 -9.22 -5.77
CA SER A 142 10.90 -10.55 -5.15
C SER A 142 10.69 -10.38 -3.64
N GLN A 143 9.49 -9.89 -3.26
CA GLN A 143 8.96 -9.76 -1.89
C GLN A 143 10.00 -9.85 -0.77
N SER A 144 10.92 -8.87 -0.67
CA SER A 144 11.81 -8.81 0.48
C SER A 144 10.93 -8.64 1.73
N GLY A 145 10.92 -9.68 2.57
CA GLY A 145 10.16 -9.70 3.83
C GLY A 145 8.75 -10.28 3.79
N GLY A 146 8.21 -10.72 2.65
CA GLY A 146 6.90 -11.41 2.59
C GLY A 146 5.66 -10.51 2.54
N LEU A 147 5.81 -9.24 2.16
CA LEU A 147 4.69 -8.35 1.84
C LEU A 147 3.88 -8.86 0.64
N GLN A 148 2.55 -8.76 0.72
CA GLN A 148 1.65 -9.11 -0.38
C GLN A 148 0.88 -7.86 -0.82
N PHE A 149 0.77 -7.66 -2.13
CA PHE A 149 0.03 -6.55 -2.73
C PHE A 149 -1.20 -7.11 -3.47
N PRO A 150 -2.26 -7.48 -2.74
CA PRO A 150 -3.46 -8.07 -3.35
C PRO A 150 -4.15 -7.13 -4.34
N LEU A 151 -3.94 -5.81 -4.24
CA LEU A 151 -4.52 -4.86 -5.17
C LEU A 151 -3.65 -3.60 -5.27
N TYR A 152 -3.29 -3.21 -6.49
CA TYR A 152 -2.54 -1.99 -6.75
C TYR A 152 -2.93 -1.36 -8.09
N SER A 153 -3.16 -0.05 -8.12
CA SER A 153 -3.56 0.67 -9.35
C SER A 153 -2.41 0.92 -10.32
N VAL A 154 -1.17 0.84 -9.84
CA VAL A 154 0.07 0.99 -10.61
C VAL A 154 1.17 0.23 -9.89
N HIS A 155 2.09 -0.38 -10.62
CA HIS A 155 3.25 -1.04 -10.02
C HIS A 155 4.09 -0.02 -9.21
N PRO A 156 4.68 -0.38 -8.06
CA PRO A 156 5.55 0.53 -7.31
C PRO A 156 6.84 0.95 -8.04
N SER A 157 7.36 0.07 -8.91
CA SER A 157 8.57 0.29 -9.72
C SER A 157 8.42 -0.14 -11.20
N PRO A 158 7.50 0.46 -11.98
CA PRO A 158 7.10 0.00 -13.31
C PRO A 158 8.24 -0.03 -14.34
N ASP A 159 9.32 0.74 -14.13
CA ASP A 159 10.51 0.76 -14.99
C ASP A 159 11.75 0.16 -14.30
N GLY A 160 11.59 -0.54 -13.17
CA GLY A 160 12.69 -1.12 -12.41
C GLY A 160 13.52 -0.09 -11.64
N TYR A 161 13.01 1.13 -11.42
CA TYR A 161 13.61 2.13 -10.53
C TYR A 161 12.70 2.40 -9.32
N TRP A 162 13.33 2.60 -8.15
CA TRP A 162 12.65 2.82 -6.86
C TRP A 162 11.92 4.16 -6.81
N ARG A 163 12.42 5.13 -7.60
CA ARG A 163 11.71 6.35 -8.00
C ARG A 163 11.59 6.34 -9.52
N PRO A 164 10.45 5.87 -10.06
CA PRO A 164 10.25 5.71 -11.48
C PRO A 164 10.44 7.00 -12.28
N HIS A 165 10.89 6.86 -13.52
CA HIS A 165 11.03 8.00 -14.42
C HIS A 165 9.67 8.54 -14.87
N LYS A 166 9.69 9.79 -15.37
CA LYS A 166 8.50 10.48 -15.88
C LYS A 166 7.73 9.61 -16.88
N GLY A 167 6.42 9.48 -16.67
CA GLY A 167 5.50 8.77 -17.57
C GLY A 167 5.76 7.27 -17.72
N LYS A 168 6.29 6.59 -16.70
CA LYS A 168 6.57 5.15 -16.72
C LYS A 168 5.56 4.27 -15.99
N GLY A 169 4.74 4.81 -15.11
CA GLY A 169 3.70 4.04 -14.42
C GLY A 169 2.32 4.20 -15.06
N PRO A 170 1.93 3.36 -16.04
CA PRO A 170 0.54 3.34 -16.51
C PRO A 170 -0.39 2.87 -15.39
N ASP A 171 -1.65 3.29 -15.45
CA ASP A 171 -2.67 2.67 -14.60
C ASP A 171 -2.92 1.24 -15.08
N ILE A 172 -2.89 0.28 -14.16
CA ILE A 172 -3.20 -1.12 -14.44
C ILE A 172 -4.72 -1.29 -14.58
N PHE A 173 -5.49 -0.48 -13.85
CA PHE A 173 -6.93 -0.36 -14.01
C PHE A 173 -7.39 1.08 -13.78
N ASN A 174 -8.49 1.46 -14.41
CA ASN A 174 -9.12 2.77 -14.21
C ASN A 174 -10.18 2.69 -13.10
N PHE A 175 -10.28 3.74 -12.29
CA PHE A 175 -11.37 3.92 -11.34
C PHE A 175 -11.99 5.30 -11.43
N THR A 176 -13.25 5.39 -11.02
CA THR A 176 -13.95 6.67 -10.90
C THR A 176 -13.76 7.21 -9.50
N THR A 177 -13.32 8.46 -9.41
CA THR A 177 -13.22 9.21 -8.16
C THR A 177 -14.38 10.20 -8.06
N SER A 178 -15.07 10.18 -6.93
CA SER A 178 -16.15 11.12 -6.63
C SER A 178 -16.03 11.60 -5.20
N GLN A 179 -16.46 12.83 -4.94
CA GLN A 179 -16.56 13.37 -3.59
C GLN A 179 -17.98 13.21 -3.06
N THR A 180 -18.09 12.73 -1.84
CA THR A 180 -19.34 12.60 -1.10
C THR A 180 -19.79 13.94 -0.53
N LYS A 181 -21.03 14.02 -0.07
CA LYS A 181 -21.57 15.23 0.58
C LYS A 181 -20.86 15.60 1.88
N SER A 182 -20.22 14.64 2.55
CA SER A 182 -19.46 14.87 3.78
C SER A 182 -18.01 15.32 3.52
N GLY A 183 -17.59 15.44 2.26
CA GLY A 183 -16.22 15.79 1.88
C GLY A 183 -15.29 14.59 1.67
N ALA A 184 -15.66 13.41 2.18
CA ALA A 184 -14.94 12.16 1.95
C ALA A 184 -14.95 11.77 0.46
N TYR A 185 -13.95 11.00 0.02
CA TYR A 185 -13.81 10.56 -1.36
C TYR A 185 -14.19 9.09 -1.53
N ASN A 186 -14.77 8.77 -2.67
CA ASN A 186 -15.13 7.42 -3.09
C ASN A 186 -14.41 7.06 -4.39
N LEU A 187 -13.67 5.95 -4.38
CA LEU A 187 -13.10 5.31 -5.56
C LEU A 187 -13.92 4.07 -5.88
N SER A 188 -14.26 3.86 -7.15
CA SER A 188 -15.01 2.68 -7.58
C SER A 188 -14.53 2.18 -8.94
N ALA A 189 -14.44 0.86 -9.10
CA ALA A 189 -14.11 0.24 -10.36
C ALA A 189 -14.60 -1.21 -10.43
N VAL A 190 -14.92 -1.63 -11.65
CA VAL A 190 -15.05 -3.04 -12.00
C VAL A 190 -13.82 -3.40 -12.84
N LEU A 191 -13.04 -4.36 -12.36
CA LEU A 191 -11.72 -4.68 -12.89
C LEU A 191 -11.82 -5.75 -13.97
N GLU A 192 -12.18 -5.33 -15.18
CA GLU A 192 -12.09 -6.19 -16.36
C GLU A 192 -10.67 -6.14 -16.93
N ARG A 193 -9.96 -7.27 -16.96
CA ARG A 193 -8.62 -7.30 -17.54
C ARG A 193 -8.69 -7.30 -19.06
N ASN A 194 -8.43 -6.13 -19.64
CA ASN A 194 -8.22 -5.95 -21.08
C ASN A 194 -6.72 -5.80 -21.46
N LEU A 195 -5.82 -5.90 -20.48
CA LEU A 195 -4.38 -5.63 -20.63
C LEU A 195 -3.50 -6.76 -20.07
N PRO A 196 -2.22 -6.86 -20.47
CA PRO A 196 -1.36 -7.99 -20.13
C PRO A 196 -0.76 -7.93 -18.71
N GLU A 197 -0.96 -6.87 -17.96
CA GLU A 197 -0.44 -6.74 -16.59
C GLU A 197 -1.48 -7.16 -15.56
N SER A 198 -1.01 -7.72 -14.44
CA SER A 198 -1.86 -8.17 -13.33
C SER A 198 -1.95 -7.05 -12.29
N TYR A 199 -3.12 -6.84 -11.70
CA TYR A 199 -3.35 -5.82 -10.66
C TYR A 199 -3.34 -6.40 -9.24
N SER A 200 -3.10 -7.71 -9.11
CA SER A 200 -3.03 -8.41 -7.84
C SER A 200 -1.79 -9.30 -7.74
N SER A 201 -1.31 -9.52 -6.53
CA SER A 201 -0.34 -10.58 -6.23
C SER A 201 -1.06 -11.77 -5.58
N SER A 202 -0.55 -12.98 -5.80
CA SER A 202 -1.10 -14.16 -5.12
C SER A 202 -0.98 -14.06 -3.60
N LEU A 203 -2.04 -14.47 -2.92
CA LEU A 203 -2.15 -14.60 -1.48
C LEU A 203 -1.69 -15.98 -1.02
N ASN A 204 -1.16 -16.07 0.19
CA ASN A 204 -0.91 -17.35 0.86
C ASN A 204 -1.90 -17.54 2.02
N LEU A 205 -2.69 -18.62 1.95
CA LEU A 205 -3.78 -18.92 2.89
C LEU A 205 -3.77 -20.41 3.24
N THR A 206 -4.03 -20.74 4.50
CA THR A 206 -4.15 -22.14 4.94
C THR A 206 -5.63 -22.56 4.88
N MET A 207 -5.91 -23.66 4.19
CA MET A 207 -7.24 -24.27 4.08
C MET A 207 -7.15 -25.80 4.22
N PRO A 208 -8.24 -26.50 4.57
CA PRO A 208 -8.24 -27.96 4.62
C PRO A 208 -7.92 -28.60 3.27
N VAL A 209 -7.15 -29.70 3.28
CA VAL A 209 -6.94 -30.60 2.14
C VAL A 209 -7.51 -31.98 2.42
N CYS A 210 -7.87 -32.69 1.35
CA CYS A 210 -8.38 -34.06 1.44
C CYS A 210 -7.26 -35.09 1.54
N ASN A 211 -6.16 -34.90 0.81
CA ASN A 211 -4.96 -35.75 0.90
C ASN A 211 -3.82 -35.03 1.64
N THR A 212 -3.79 -35.16 2.97
CA THR A 212 -2.74 -34.53 3.81
C THR A 212 -1.37 -35.19 3.68
N THR A 213 -1.29 -36.38 3.07
CA THR A 213 -0.03 -37.11 2.85
C THR A 213 0.75 -36.52 1.68
N GLU A 214 0.05 -35.99 0.67
CA GLU A 214 0.65 -35.38 -0.52
C GLU A 214 0.59 -33.85 -0.52
N LEU A 215 -0.46 -33.26 0.05
CA LEU A 215 -0.69 -31.82 0.01
C LEU A 215 -0.52 -31.20 1.39
N SER A 216 0.16 -30.06 1.42
CA SER A 216 0.15 -29.16 2.57
C SER A 216 -1.16 -28.36 2.53
N GLY A 217 -1.72 -28.06 3.70
CA GLY A 217 -2.91 -27.21 3.79
C GLY A 217 -2.68 -25.77 3.37
N ASP A 218 -1.47 -25.41 2.92
CA ASP A 218 -1.13 -24.08 2.47
C ASP A 218 -1.44 -23.94 0.97
N TYR A 219 -2.17 -22.89 0.62
CA TYR A 219 -2.62 -22.61 -0.74
C TYR A 219 -2.04 -21.31 -1.24
N ARG A 220 -1.67 -21.31 -2.52
CA ARG A 220 -1.51 -20.10 -3.32
C ARG A 220 -2.88 -19.72 -3.87
N VAL A 221 -3.40 -18.57 -3.45
CA VAL A 221 -4.71 -18.06 -3.86
C VAL A 221 -4.51 -16.87 -4.79
N SER A 222 -5.19 -16.88 -5.93
CA SER A 222 -5.14 -15.78 -6.90
C SER A 222 -6.55 -15.25 -7.10
N VAL A 223 -6.69 -13.92 -7.09
CA VAL A 223 -7.92 -13.27 -7.57
C VAL A 223 -7.97 -13.51 -9.07
N GLN A 224 -9.12 -13.96 -9.57
CA GLN A 224 -9.29 -14.23 -10.99
C GLN A 224 -9.48 -12.90 -11.72
N GLU A 225 -8.54 -12.63 -12.62
CA GLU A 225 -8.48 -11.36 -13.37
C GLU A 225 -8.94 -11.49 -14.81
N PHE A 226 -9.02 -12.71 -15.35
CA PHE A 226 -9.61 -13.01 -16.65
C PHE A 226 -10.51 -14.24 -16.49
N ARG A 227 -11.46 -14.43 -17.43
CA ARG A 227 -12.30 -15.63 -17.45
C ARG A 227 -11.47 -16.72 -18.11
N SER A 228 -10.91 -17.62 -17.29
CA SER A 228 -10.22 -18.82 -17.80
C SER A 228 -11.23 -19.84 -18.31
N TRP A 229 -10.73 -20.84 -19.05
CA TRP A 229 -11.51 -21.99 -19.50
C TRP A 229 -12.16 -22.75 -18.33
N GLU A 230 -11.58 -22.68 -17.13
CA GLU A 230 -12.12 -23.30 -15.90
C GLU A 230 -13.43 -22.62 -15.43
N ALA A 231 -13.67 -21.38 -15.86
CA ALA A 231 -14.83 -20.57 -15.50
C ALA A 231 -15.74 -20.25 -16.70
N GLU A 232 -15.51 -20.85 -17.88
CA GLU A 232 -16.30 -20.60 -19.10
C GLU A 232 -17.79 -20.94 -18.92
N ASP A 233 -18.10 -22.00 -18.18
CA ASP A 233 -19.48 -22.45 -17.90
C ASP A 233 -20.01 -22.00 -16.52
N TRP A 234 -19.27 -21.15 -15.80
CA TRP A 234 -19.71 -20.65 -14.50
C TRP A 234 -20.55 -19.38 -14.65
N ASP A 235 -21.87 -19.52 -14.57
CA ASP A 235 -22.83 -18.42 -14.75
C ASP A 235 -22.68 -17.30 -13.70
N ASP A 236 -22.25 -17.62 -12.47
CA ASP A 236 -22.08 -16.64 -11.40
C ASP A 236 -20.67 -16.01 -11.36
N PHE A 237 -19.85 -16.23 -12.40
CA PHE A 237 -18.54 -15.58 -12.49
C PHE A 237 -18.71 -14.06 -12.47
N ARG A 238 -17.90 -13.39 -11.65
CA ARG A 238 -17.90 -11.93 -11.54
C ARG A 238 -16.48 -11.39 -11.50
N TRP A 239 -16.26 -10.33 -12.26
CA TRP A 239 -15.05 -9.52 -12.20
C TRP A 239 -14.88 -8.90 -10.81
N PRO A 240 -13.64 -8.60 -10.38
CA PRO A 240 -13.44 -7.88 -9.14
C PRO A 240 -14.14 -6.52 -9.17
N ASP A 241 -15.07 -6.32 -8.25
CA ASP A 241 -15.74 -5.04 -8.00
C ASP A 241 -15.16 -4.42 -6.74
N ILE A 242 -14.57 -3.24 -6.87
CA ILE A 242 -13.89 -2.54 -5.78
C ILE A 242 -14.59 -1.22 -5.45
N SER A 243 -14.72 -0.95 -4.15
CA SER A 243 -15.16 0.34 -3.62
C SER A 243 -14.25 0.76 -2.48
N VAL A 244 -13.79 2.01 -2.51
CA VAL A 244 -12.92 2.59 -1.47
C VAL A 244 -13.49 3.92 -1.02
N MET A 245 -13.84 4.04 0.25
CA MET A 245 -14.28 5.29 0.87
C MET A 245 -13.18 5.77 1.81
N PHE A 246 -12.71 7.01 1.67
CA PHE A 246 -11.65 7.54 2.54
C PHE A 246 -11.78 9.04 2.80
N ASP A 247 -11.23 9.47 3.94
CA ASP A 247 -11.13 10.86 4.36
C ASP A 247 -9.84 11.11 5.17
N ASP A 248 -9.75 12.25 5.86
CA ASP A 248 -8.59 12.63 6.67
C ASP A 248 -8.41 11.78 7.94
N LYS A 249 -9.28 10.79 8.19
CA LYS A 249 -9.29 9.98 9.43
C LYS A 249 -9.36 8.49 9.19
N THR A 250 -10.14 8.05 8.22
CA THR A 250 -10.50 6.66 8.02
C THR A 250 -10.49 6.29 6.55
N ALA A 251 -10.29 5.01 6.27
CA ALA A 251 -10.49 4.46 4.95
C ALA A 251 -11.09 3.06 5.04
N ASN A 252 -12.04 2.77 4.17
CA ASN A 252 -12.68 1.47 4.05
C ASN A 252 -12.59 1.00 2.61
N LEU A 253 -12.24 -0.27 2.41
CA LEU A 253 -12.26 -0.92 1.11
C LEU A 253 -13.12 -2.17 1.17
N THR A 254 -13.87 -2.40 0.11
CA THR A 254 -14.52 -3.68 -0.19
C THR A 254 -14.11 -4.13 -1.58
N MET A 255 -13.78 -5.42 -1.71
CA MET A 255 -13.62 -6.09 -2.98
C MET A 255 -14.43 -7.37 -2.98
N ASP A 256 -15.20 -7.56 -4.03
CA ASP A 256 -15.96 -8.77 -4.29
C ASP A 256 -15.49 -9.37 -5.63
N ALA A 257 -14.99 -10.61 -5.61
CA ALA A 257 -14.45 -11.24 -6.80
C ALA A 257 -14.59 -12.77 -6.77
N VAL A 258 -14.00 -13.42 -7.75
CA VAL A 258 -13.77 -14.86 -7.80
C VAL A 258 -12.28 -15.18 -7.61
N PHE A 259 -11.98 -16.35 -7.05
CA PHE A 259 -10.61 -16.81 -6.81
C PHE A 259 -10.38 -18.21 -7.38
N SER A 260 -9.11 -18.51 -7.63
CA SER A 260 -8.56 -19.85 -7.76
C SER A 260 -7.50 -20.08 -6.69
N ALA A 261 -7.48 -21.25 -6.08
CA ALA A 261 -6.55 -21.62 -5.04
C ALA A 261 -5.92 -22.97 -5.35
N ILE A 262 -4.58 -23.04 -5.34
CA ILE A 262 -3.85 -24.28 -5.60
C ILE A 262 -3.02 -24.64 -4.37
N PRO A 263 -3.15 -25.85 -3.80
CA PRO A 263 -2.38 -26.27 -2.63
C PRO A 263 -0.92 -26.55 -2.98
N TYR A 264 -0.02 -26.31 -2.02
CA TYR A 264 1.37 -26.71 -2.13
C TYR A 264 1.54 -28.20 -1.81
N VAL A 265 2.44 -28.88 -2.52
CA VAL A 265 2.83 -30.28 -2.28
C VAL A 265 3.71 -30.40 -1.04
N GLN A 266 3.52 -31.48 -0.27
CA GLN A 266 4.35 -31.83 0.87
C GLN A 266 5.81 -32.07 0.45
N PRO A 267 6.80 -31.57 1.21
CA PRO A 267 8.22 -31.74 0.86
C PRO A 267 8.70 -33.20 0.80
N ASN A 268 7.99 -34.13 1.44
CA ASN A 268 8.40 -35.51 1.63
C ASN A 268 7.90 -36.47 0.52
N VAL A 269 7.22 -35.96 -0.51
CA VAL A 269 6.80 -36.75 -1.67
C VAL A 269 8.04 -36.99 -2.54
N SER A 270 8.37 -38.27 -2.77
CA SER A 270 9.71 -38.80 -3.08
C SER A 270 10.38 -38.36 -4.39
N ASN A 271 9.84 -37.39 -5.14
CA ASN A 271 10.39 -36.94 -6.43
C ASN A 271 10.40 -35.42 -6.62
N TRP A 272 10.22 -34.60 -5.57
CA TRP A 272 9.97 -33.17 -5.78
C TRP A 272 10.78 -32.24 -4.87
N GLN A 273 11.60 -31.37 -5.48
CA GLN A 273 12.49 -30.42 -4.79
C GLN A 273 11.80 -29.06 -4.62
N GLY A 274 11.03 -28.90 -3.54
CA GLY A 274 10.46 -27.62 -3.09
C GLY A 274 8.93 -27.55 -3.15
N PRO A 275 8.31 -26.55 -2.49
CA PRO A 275 6.86 -26.36 -2.56
C PRO A 275 6.50 -26.01 -4.00
N THR A 276 5.80 -26.91 -4.66
CA THR A 276 5.18 -26.67 -5.96
C THR A 276 3.67 -26.78 -5.81
N THR A 277 2.95 -26.05 -6.64
CA THR A 277 1.49 -26.09 -6.67
C THR A 277 1.03 -27.33 -7.42
N SER A 278 0.12 -28.11 -6.83
CA SER A 278 -0.45 -29.32 -7.45
C SER A 278 -1.96 -29.21 -7.52
N ASP A 279 -2.52 -29.74 -8.61
CA ASP A 279 -3.96 -29.97 -8.75
C ASP A 279 -4.39 -31.14 -7.85
N PRO A 280 -5.64 -31.16 -7.35
CA PRO A 280 -6.75 -30.27 -7.67
C PRO A 280 -6.75 -28.97 -6.84
N GLY A 281 -6.98 -27.85 -7.51
CA GLY A 281 -7.28 -26.56 -6.90
C GLY A 281 -8.76 -26.42 -6.51
N ALA A 282 -9.06 -25.29 -5.88
CA ALA A 282 -10.40 -24.88 -5.48
C ALA A 282 -10.71 -23.49 -6.03
N HIS A 283 -11.93 -23.32 -6.55
CA HIS A 283 -12.43 -22.08 -7.12
C HIS A 283 -13.69 -21.63 -6.39
N GLY A 284 -13.92 -20.33 -6.31
CA GLY A 284 -15.11 -19.80 -5.65
C GLY A 284 -15.09 -18.30 -5.49
N PHE A 285 -15.85 -17.80 -4.51
CA PHE A 285 -15.95 -16.37 -4.23
C PHE A 285 -14.92 -15.92 -3.20
N ILE A 286 -14.29 -14.78 -3.47
CA ILE A 286 -13.43 -14.08 -2.51
C ILE A 286 -14.04 -12.72 -2.19
N GLN A 287 -14.04 -12.38 -0.91
CA GLN A 287 -14.38 -11.05 -0.43
C GLN A 287 -13.23 -10.51 0.42
N ILE A 288 -12.79 -9.29 0.13
CA ILE A 288 -11.80 -8.58 0.93
C ILE A 288 -12.47 -7.35 1.52
N ARG A 289 -12.43 -7.22 2.85
CA ARG A 289 -12.91 -6.05 3.58
C ARG A 289 -11.76 -5.44 4.35
N VAL A 290 -11.54 -4.14 4.18
CA VAL A 290 -10.48 -3.42 4.86
C VAL A 290 -11.10 -2.26 5.63
N SER A 291 -10.67 -2.11 6.88
CA SER A 291 -10.99 -0.95 7.71
C SER A 291 -9.69 -0.37 8.23
N GLY A 292 -9.46 0.90 7.96
CA GLY A 292 -8.23 1.61 8.29
C GLY A 292 -8.47 2.93 9.02
N VAL A 293 -7.52 3.27 9.89
CA VAL A 293 -7.42 4.57 10.55
C VAL A 293 -6.13 5.23 10.10
N ILE A 294 -6.18 6.54 9.87
CA ILE A 294 -5.04 7.31 9.38
C ILE A 294 -3.83 7.13 10.31
N ASP A 295 -2.69 6.82 9.71
CA ASP A 295 -1.40 6.94 10.36
C ASP A 295 -0.92 8.39 10.23
N ALA A 296 -1.36 9.24 11.15
CA ALA A 296 -0.97 10.64 11.16
C ALA A 296 0.55 10.83 11.27
N TYR A 297 1.30 9.87 11.82
CA TYR A 297 2.76 10.01 11.93
C TYR A 297 3.44 9.91 10.56
N HIS A 298 2.89 9.12 9.63
CA HIS A 298 3.46 8.88 8.30
C HIS A 298 2.64 9.46 7.14
N SER A 299 1.57 10.20 7.40
CA SER A 299 0.64 10.71 6.37
C SER A 299 0.69 12.23 6.21
N ASP A 300 0.60 12.68 4.97
CA ASP A 300 0.39 14.09 4.65
C ASP A 300 -1.08 14.48 4.89
N SER A 301 -1.34 15.74 5.24
CA SER A 301 -2.71 16.19 5.50
C SER A 301 -3.55 16.24 4.22
N LEU A 302 -4.68 15.53 4.19
CA LEU A 302 -5.61 15.50 3.06
C LEU A 302 -6.60 16.68 3.12
N SER A 303 -6.70 17.45 2.04
CA SER A 303 -7.77 18.44 1.84
C SER A 303 -9.08 17.76 1.45
N LEU A 304 -10.17 18.12 2.13
CA LEU A 304 -11.52 17.67 1.82
C LEU A 304 -12.36 18.74 1.09
N GLU A 305 -11.73 19.83 0.64
CA GLU A 305 -12.44 20.94 -0.04
C GLU A 305 -12.51 20.77 -1.56
N ASP A 306 -11.59 19.98 -2.11
CA ASP A 306 -11.39 19.83 -3.55
C ASP A 306 -12.22 18.68 -4.12
N LYS A 307 -12.62 18.78 -5.39
CA LYS A 307 -13.35 17.69 -6.08
C LYS A 307 -12.49 16.44 -6.29
N THR A 308 -11.17 16.60 -6.20
CA THR A 308 -10.18 15.55 -6.35
C THR A 308 -9.26 15.59 -5.13
N PRO A 309 -8.77 14.44 -4.63
CA PRO A 309 -7.87 14.40 -3.48
C PRO A 309 -6.61 15.26 -3.69
N VAL A 310 -6.32 16.14 -2.73
CA VAL A 310 -5.13 17.00 -2.70
C VAL A 310 -4.49 16.91 -1.31
N TRP A 311 -3.16 16.77 -1.26
CA TRP A 311 -2.41 16.69 -0.02
C TRP A 311 -1.57 17.95 0.21
N LEU A 312 -1.59 18.43 1.45
CA LEU A 312 -0.62 19.39 1.96
C LEU A 312 0.63 18.60 2.37
N ARG A 313 1.79 18.95 1.81
CA ARG A 313 3.04 18.28 2.16
C ARG A 313 3.47 18.65 3.56
N THR A 314 3.42 17.68 4.47
CA THR A 314 3.66 17.89 5.89
C THR A 314 4.71 16.95 6.46
N VAL A 315 4.81 15.73 5.94
CA VAL A 315 5.80 14.75 6.39
C VAL A 315 7.22 15.16 5.96
N GLY A 316 8.08 15.45 6.93
CA GLY A 316 9.43 15.96 6.68
C GLY A 316 9.51 17.47 6.42
N PHE A 317 8.40 18.21 6.44
CA PHE A 317 8.40 19.65 6.17
C PHE A 317 8.40 20.52 7.45
N GLY A 318 8.22 19.90 8.62
CA GLY A 318 8.30 20.58 9.91
C GLY A 318 7.11 21.47 10.25
N ASN A 319 6.01 21.38 9.48
CA ASN A 319 4.82 22.24 9.58
C ASN A 319 3.59 21.55 10.22
N ASP A 320 3.69 20.27 10.58
CA ASP A 320 2.65 19.53 11.30
C ASP A 320 3.25 18.73 12.45
N SER A 321 2.77 18.99 13.67
CA SER A 321 3.25 18.33 14.90
C SER A 321 2.88 16.86 15.02
N SER A 322 1.93 16.38 14.22
CA SER A 322 1.53 14.97 14.21
C SER A 322 2.48 14.09 13.39
N ASN A 323 3.26 14.68 12.48
CA ASN A 323 4.11 13.95 11.55
C ASN A 323 5.53 13.71 12.05
N ILE A 324 6.14 12.65 11.53
CA ILE A 324 7.59 12.48 11.55
C ILE A 324 8.30 13.63 10.81
N GLY A 325 9.43 14.07 11.37
CA GLY A 325 10.18 15.22 10.87
C GLY A 325 9.67 16.58 11.35
N TYR A 326 8.73 16.61 12.29
CA TYR A 326 8.35 17.85 12.99
C TYR A 326 9.53 18.41 13.80
N GLY A 327 9.79 19.72 13.68
CA GLY A 327 10.90 20.41 14.38
C GLY A 327 12.29 20.22 13.76
N SER A 328 12.45 19.34 12.78
CA SER A 328 13.70 19.09 12.05
C SER A 328 13.48 19.14 10.53
N GLY A 329 12.68 20.11 10.08
CA GLY A 329 12.25 20.28 8.69
C GLY A 329 13.38 20.02 7.70
N ALA A 330 13.14 19.07 6.80
CA ALA A 330 14.13 18.48 5.92
C ALA A 330 14.34 19.29 4.62
N VAL A 331 13.54 20.35 4.42
CA VAL A 331 13.55 21.22 3.25
C VAL A 331 13.87 22.65 3.65
N LYS A 332 14.79 23.25 2.91
CA LYS A 332 15.23 24.64 3.05
C LYS A 332 14.04 25.60 2.99
N LEU A 333 13.64 26.20 4.12
CA LEU A 333 13.04 27.53 4.10
C LEU A 333 14.07 28.42 3.40
N SER A 334 13.71 29.02 2.27
CA SER A 334 14.63 29.80 1.43
C SER A 334 15.53 30.68 2.30
N SER A 335 16.85 30.58 2.13
CA SER A 335 17.84 31.29 2.94
C SER A 335 17.62 32.81 3.00
N GLU A 336 16.88 33.37 2.04
CA GLU A 336 16.46 34.77 2.02
C GLU A 336 15.57 35.12 3.23
N PHE A 337 14.63 34.26 3.62
CA PHE A 337 13.74 34.49 4.76
C PHE A 337 14.49 34.43 6.10
N THR A 338 15.43 33.50 6.23
CA THR A 338 16.22 33.31 7.46
C THR A 338 17.22 34.44 7.65
N VAL A 339 17.86 34.92 6.57
CA VAL A 339 18.77 36.08 6.60
C VAL A 339 18.00 37.36 6.92
N VAL A 340 16.80 37.55 6.36
CA VAL A 340 15.95 38.71 6.68
C VAL A 340 15.51 38.70 8.14
N MET A 341 15.07 37.55 8.68
CA MET A 341 14.72 37.44 10.10
C MET A 341 15.92 37.62 11.03
N MET A 342 17.10 37.07 10.70
CA MET A 342 18.32 37.32 11.47
C MET A 342 18.75 38.79 11.42
N ALA A 343 18.64 39.45 10.27
CA ALA A 343 18.94 40.87 10.14
C ALA A 343 17.99 41.73 10.99
N ILE A 344 16.70 41.41 10.98
CA ILE A 344 15.68 42.07 11.80
C ILE A 344 15.97 41.86 13.29
N ILE A 345 16.19 40.62 13.73
CA ILE A 345 16.47 40.31 15.15
C ILE A 345 17.77 40.97 15.62
N MET A 346 18.84 40.90 14.82
CA MET A 346 20.11 41.57 15.17
C MET A 346 19.96 43.09 15.23
N SER A 347 19.18 43.69 14.34
CA SER A 347 18.92 45.13 14.37
C SER A 347 18.16 45.54 15.64
N PHE A 348 17.18 44.78 16.11
CA PHE A 348 16.50 45.06 17.39
C PHE A 348 17.42 44.89 18.62
N THR A 349 18.34 43.93 18.61
CA THR A 349 19.27 43.72 19.74
C THR A 349 20.43 44.72 19.79
N LEU A 350 20.69 45.48 18.72
CA LEU A 350 21.70 46.55 18.67
C LEU A 350 21.13 47.92 19.09
N PHE A 351 19.82 48.07 19.13
CA PHE A 351 19.11 49.31 19.50
C PHE A 351 18.57 49.32 20.95
N LEU A 352 18.83 48.24 21.71
CA LEU A 352 18.59 48.10 23.16
C LEU A 352 19.94 48.02 23.89
#